data_AF-A0A249JLH9-F1
#
_entry.id   AF-A0A249JLH9-F1
#
_cell.length_a   1.000
_cell.length_b   1.000
_cell.length_c   1.000
_cell.angle_alpha   90.00
_cell.angle_beta   90.00
_cell.angle_gamma   90.00
#
_symmetry.space_group_name_H-M   'P 1'
#
loop_
_entity.id
_entity.type
_entity.pdbx_description
1 polymer ?
#
loop_
_entity_poly.entity_id
_entity_poly.type
_entity_poly.pdbx_seq_one_letter_code
_entity_poly.pdbx_strand_id
1 'polypeptide(L)'
;MVKLRLKRCGRKQRAVYRIVAIDVRARREGRDLQTVGFYDPINNQTHLNVPAILDFLEQGAQPTGTVYDILKKAGIFDELQRNRKRRTWSWLRELLFPPLEE
;
A
#
# COMPACT_ATOMS: atom_id res chain seq x y z
N MET A 1 11.48 -3.50 10.67
CA MET A 1 11.14 -3.07 9.29
C MET A 1 9.67 -3.32 9.08
N VAL A 2 8.95 -2.37 8.47
CA VAL A 2 7.52 -2.49 8.22
C VAL A 2 7.28 -3.38 6.99
N LYS A 3 6.33 -4.30 7.12
CA LYS A 3 5.82 -5.12 6.01
C LYS A 3 4.32 -4.96 5.88
N LEU A 4 3.85 -5.01 4.63
CA LEU A 4 2.44 -5.18 4.31
C LEU A 4 2.14 -6.67 4.17
N ARG A 5 1.36 -7.22 5.11
CA ARG A 5 1.06 -8.66 5.17
C ARG A 5 -0.41 -8.94 5.46
N LEU A 6 -0.83 -10.17 5.19
CA LEU A 6 -2.19 -10.64 5.49
C LEU A 6 -2.30 -11.12 6.95
N LYS A 7 -3.22 -10.50 7.68
CA LYS A 7 -3.68 -10.92 9.00
C LYS A 7 -4.94 -11.76 8.85
N ARG A 8 -4.96 -12.99 9.38
CA ARG A 8 -6.08 -13.92 9.19
C ARG A 8 -7.15 -13.63 10.23
N CYS A 9 -8.32 -13.27 9.74
CA CYS A 9 -9.55 -13.12 10.50
C CYS A 9 -10.58 -14.16 10.06
N GLY A 10 -11.75 -14.14 10.71
CA GLY A 10 -12.88 -15.00 10.36
C GLY A 10 -12.98 -16.25 11.22
N ARG A 11 -13.70 -17.25 10.70
CA ARG A 11 -14.04 -18.49 11.41
C ARG A 11 -13.36 -19.69 10.74
N LYS A 12 -13.42 -20.85 11.40
CA LYS A 12 -13.03 -22.12 10.77
C LYS A 12 -13.77 -22.27 9.44
N GLN A 13 -13.04 -22.65 8.38
CA GLN A 13 -13.55 -22.79 6.99
C GLN A 13 -14.11 -21.52 6.32
N ARG A 14 -14.13 -20.36 6.99
CA ARG A 14 -14.46 -19.06 6.42
C ARG A 14 -13.37 -18.06 6.77
N ALA A 15 -12.24 -18.19 6.10
CA ALA A 15 -11.07 -17.36 6.32
C ALA A 15 -11.19 -16.05 5.55
N VAL A 16 -10.99 -14.95 6.26
CA VAL A 16 -11.02 -13.59 5.73
C VAL A 16 -9.70 -12.94 6.11
N TYR A 17 -9.17 -12.05 5.30
CA TYR A 17 -7.86 -11.45 5.55
C TYR A 17 -7.96 -9.93 5.63
N ARG A 18 -7.25 -9.35 6.59
CA ARG A 18 -6.97 -7.91 6.62
C ARG A 18 -5.57 -7.68 6.09
N ILE A 19 -5.40 -6.66 5.27
CA ILE A 19 -4.08 -6.20 4.82
C ILE A 19 -3.61 -5.17 5.84
N VAL A 20 -2.50 -5.47 6.52
CA VAL A 20 -2.00 -4.65 7.63
C VAL A 20 -0.55 -4.25 7.39
N ALA A 21 -0.23 -3.02 7.79
CA ALA A 21 1.12 -2.52 7.97
C ALA A 21 1.59 -2.86 9.38
N ILE A 22 2.68 -3.60 9.50
CA ILE A 22 3.15 -4.11 10.79
C ILE A 22 4.65 -4.36 10.76
N ASP A 23 5.32 -4.27 11.91
CA ASP A 23 6.72 -4.65 12.00
C ASP A 23 6.89 -6.17 11.81
N VAL A 24 7.92 -6.57 11.07
CA VAL A 24 8.32 -7.96 10.83
C VAL A 24 8.38 -8.80 12.12
N ARG A 25 8.87 -8.23 13.22
CA ARG A 25 9.08 -8.94 14.50
C ARG A 25 7.76 -9.25 15.22
N ALA A 26 6.67 -8.55 14.89
CA ALA A 26 5.40 -8.76 15.55
C ALA A 26 4.79 -10.11 15.13
N ARG A 27 4.05 -10.75 16.06
CA ARG A 27 3.26 -11.96 15.79
C ARG A 27 2.28 -11.72 14.64
N ARG A 28 1.93 -12.79 13.89
CA ARG A 28 1.02 -12.72 12.75
C ARG A 28 -0.28 -11.96 13.06
N GLU A 29 -0.93 -12.33 14.16
CA GLU A 29 -2.18 -11.73 14.63
C GLU A 29 -1.98 -10.62 15.69
N GLY A 30 -0.73 -10.16 15.86
CA GLY A 30 -0.37 -9.15 16.86
C GLY A 30 -0.89 -7.75 16.53
N ARG A 31 -0.44 -6.77 17.33
CA ARG A 31 -0.76 -5.36 17.15
C ARG A 31 -0.14 -4.83 15.85
N ASP A 32 -1.01 -4.38 14.96
CA ASP A 32 -0.65 -3.69 13.73
C ASP A 32 -0.46 -2.18 13.95
N LEU A 33 0.29 -1.53 13.06
CA LEU A 33 0.44 -0.08 13.03
C LEU A 33 -0.84 0.54 12.43
N GLN A 34 -1.25 0.01 11.28
CA GLN A 34 -2.44 0.45 10.57
C GLN A 34 -2.99 -0.68 9.69
N THR A 35 -4.32 -0.80 9.68
CA THR A 35 -5.03 -1.64 8.71
C THR A 35 -5.25 -0.83 7.45
N VAL A 36 -4.77 -1.33 6.30
CA VAL A 36 -4.76 -0.62 5.02
C VAL A 36 -5.68 -1.26 3.98
N GLY A 37 -6.29 -2.40 4.30
CA GLY A 37 -7.24 -3.03 3.40
C GLY A 37 -7.82 -4.35 3.93
N PHE A 38 -8.60 -4.98 3.07
CA PHE A 38 -9.36 -6.18 3.32
C PHE A 38 -9.37 -7.07 2.08
N TYR A 39 -9.28 -8.37 2.29
CA TYR A 39 -9.27 -9.38 1.25
C TYR A 39 -10.07 -10.60 1.69
N ASP A 40 -11.14 -10.90 0.97
CA ASP A 40 -11.95 -12.10 1.13
C ASP A 40 -11.81 -12.98 -0.12
N PRO A 41 -11.09 -14.11 -0.04
CA PRO A 41 -10.91 -15.01 -1.18
C PRO A 41 -12.17 -15.81 -1.51
N ILE A 42 -13.12 -15.94 -0.60
CA ILE A 42 -14.33 -16.75 -0.82
C ILE A 42 -15.32 -15.96 -1.68
N ASN A 43 -15.52 -14.69 -1.33
CA ASN A 43 -16.41 -13.79 -2.06
C ASN A 43 -15.70 -12.98 -3.15
N ASN A 44 -14.38 -13.18 -3.33
CA ASN A 44 -13.51 -12.39 -4.20
C ASN A 44 -13.59 -10.87 -3.96
N GLN A 45 -13.92 -10.46 -2.73
CA GLN A 45 -14.03 -9.06 -2.37
C GLN A 45 -12.68 -8.53 -1.91
N THR A 46 -12.25 -7.43 -2.50
CA THR A 46 -11.00 -6.75 -2.13
C THR A 46 -11.27 -5.26 -1.96
N HIS A 47 -10.98 -4.74 -0.77
CA HIS A 47 -11.06 -3.31 -0.49
C HIS A 47 -9.69 -2.81 -0.05
N LEU A 48 -9.16 -1.84 -0.78
CA LEU A 48 -7.83 -1.29 -0.55
C LEU A 48 -7.95 0.19 -0.23
N ASN A 49 -7.34 0.62 0.88
CA ASN A 49 -7.17 2.04 1.17
C ASN A 49 -5.91 2.54 0.43
N VAL A 50 -6.11 2.95 -0.83
CA VAL A 50 -5.05 3.38 -1.75
C VAL A 50 -4.10 4.42 -1.14
N PRO A 51 -4.55 5.56 -0.58
CA PRO A 51 -3.63 6.57 -0.05
C PRO A 51 -2.73 6.03 1.06
N ALA A 52 -3.30 5.30 2.03
CA ALA A 52 -2.52 4.71 3.10
C ALA A 52 -1.49 3.69 2.59
N ILE A 53 -1.85 2.88 1.60
CA ILE A 53 -0.92 1.91 0.99
C ILE A 53 0.23 2.63 0.29
N LEU A 54 -0.06 3.67 -0.49
CA LEU A 54 0.95 4.47 -1.17
C LEU A 54 1.92 5.09 -0.18
N ASP A 55 1.44 5.65 0.93
CA ASP A 55 2.29 6.24 1.97
C ASP A 55 3.29 5.22 2.54
N PHE A 56 2.81 4.00 2.86
CA PHE A 56 3.69 2.95 3.36
C PHE A 56 4.70 2.48 2.29
N LEU A 57 4.29 2.37 1.03
CA LEU A 57 5.19 2.00 -0.07
C LEU A 57 6.24 3.09 -0.32
N GLU A 58 5.89 4.37 -0.19
CA GLU A 58 6.82 5.49 -0.27
C GLU A 58 7.83 5.48 0.88
N GLN A 59 7.39 5.12 2.08
CA GLN A 59 8.25 4.93 3.26
C GLN A 59 9.12 3.64 3.21
N GLY A 60 9.00 2.84 2.14
CA GLY A 60 9.82 1.65 1.93
C GLY A 60 9.26 0.37 2.57
N ALA A 61 7.97 0.33 2.92
CA ALA A 61 7.33 -0.89 3.40
C ALA A 61 7.33 -1.97 2.31
N GLN A 62 7.70 -3.20 2.69
CA GLN A 62 7.81 -4.32 1.75
C GLN A 62 6.54 -5.19 1.79
N PRO A 63 5.82 -5.36 0.67
CA PRO A 63 4.67 -6.27 0.61
C PRO A 63 5.10 -7.74 0.57
N THR A 64 4.32 -8.61 1.19
CA THR A 64 4.45 -10.08 1.01
C THR A 64 3.92 -10.51 -0.37
N GLY A 65 4.37 -11.67 -0.90
CA GLY A 65 4.04 -12.13 -2.26
C GLY A 65 2.54 -12.02 -2.63
N THR A 66 1.65 -12.58 -1.84
CA THR A 66 0.20 -12.49 -2.11
C THR A 66 -0.33 -11.05 -2.06
N VAL A 67 0.17 -10.22 -1.13
CA VAL A 67 -0.21 -8.80 -1.06
C VAL A 67 0.30 -8.07 -2.28
N TYR A 68 1.53 -8.35 -2.73
CA TYR A 68 2.09 -7.79 -3.96
C TYR A 68 1.21 -8.10 -5.17
N ASP A 69 0.75 -9.35 -5.32
CA ASP A 69 -0.14 -9.73 -6.42
C ASP A 69 -1.49 -9.00 -6.36
N ILE A 70 -2.04 -8.82 -5.16
CA ILE A 70 -3.28 -8.04 -4.95
C ILE A 70 -3.07 -6.58 -5.36
N LEU A 71 -1.97 -5.96 -4.90
CA LEU A 71 -1.65 -4.56 -5.22
C LEU A 71 -1.37 -4.37 -6.72
N LYS A 72 -0.72 -5.35 -7.35
CA LYS A 72 -0.46 -5.37 -8.79
C LYS A 72 -1.76 -5.45 -9.59
N LYS A 73 -2.68 -6.34 -9.21
CA LYS A 73 -4.01 -6.45 -9.84
C LYS A 73 -4.82 -5.16 -9.70
N ALA A 74 -4.62 -4.42 -8.62
CA ALA A 74 -5.28 -3.15 -8.37
C ALA A 74 -4.59 -1.93 -9.03
N GLY A 75 -3.46 -2.10 -9.73
CA GLY A 75 -2.76 -1.00 -10.41
C GLY A 75 -2.07 0.00 -9.47
N ILE A 76 -1.83 -0.37 -8.21
CA ILE A 76 -1.29 0.56 -7.20
C ILE A 76 0.15 0.98 -7.53
N PHE A 77 0.93 0.08 -8.12
CA PHE A 77 2.31 0.38 -8.52
C PHE A 77 2.36 1.40 -9.65
N ASP A 78 1.40 1.38 -10.57
CA ASP A 78 1.32 2.38 -11.64
C ASP A 78 1.02 3.77 -11.08
N GLU A 79 0.10 3.85 -10.11
CA GLU A 79 -0.22 5.10 -9.40
C GLU A 79 1.00 5.63 -8.61
N LEU A 80 1.73 4.74 -7.93
CA LEU A 80 2.96 5.10 -7.22
C LEU A 80 4.02 5.70 -8.17
N GLN A 81 4.23 5.10 -9.34
CA GLN A 81 5.17 5.61 -10.35
C GLN A 81 4.69 6.95 -10.92
N ARG A 82 3.39 7.10 -11.16
CA ARG A 82 2.79 8.35 -11.62
C ARG A 82 3.01 9.48 -10.61
N ASN A 83 2.82 9.21 -9.32
CA ASN A 83 3.00 10.19 -8.26
C ASN A 83 4.46 10.64 -8.14
N ARG A 84 5.41 9.69 -8.19
CA ARG A 84 6.85 9.99 -8.21
C ARG A 84 7.25 10.88 -9.38
N LYS A 85 6.79 10.57 -10.60
CA LYS A 85 7.04 11.39 -11.79
C LYS A 85 6.49 12.80 -11.61
N ARG A 86 5.24 12.96 -11.16
CA ARG A 86 4.64 14.28 -10.92
C ARG A 86 5.50 15.15 -10.02
N ARG A 87 6.00 14.61 -8.91
CA ARG A 87 6.88 15.32 -7.98
C ARG A 87 8.20 15.74 -8.63
N THR A 88 8.87 14.85 -9.38
CA THR A 88 10.15 15.19 -10.03
C THR A 88 10.01 16.22 -11.14
N TRP A 89 8.93 16.14 -11.94
CA TRP A 89 8.70 17.08 -13.03
C TRP A 89 8.21 18.45 -12.52
N SER A 90 7.47 18.48 -11.40
CA SER A 90 7.12 19.73 -10.73
C SER A 90 8.38 20.50 -10.32
N TRP A 91 9.34 19.82 -9.69
CA TRP A 91 10.59 20.42 -9.24
C TRP A 91 11.46 20.94 -10.40
N LEU A 92 11.56 20.17 -11.50
CA LEU A 92 12.29 20.62 -12.70
C LEU A 92 11.61 21.80 -13.40
N ARG A 93 10.28 21.83 -13.44
CA ARG A 93 9.53 22.93 -14.07
C ARG A 93 9.74 24.24 -13.32
N GLU A 94 9.80 24.19 -12.00
CA GLU A 94 10.04 25.35 -11.13
C GLU A 94 11.49 25.87 -11.23
N LEU A 95 12.46 24.98 -11.50
CA LEU A 95 13.85 25.37 -11.72
C LEU A 95 14.17 25.86 -13.13
N LEU A 96 13.51 25.33 -14.17
CA LEU A 96 13.79 25.65 -15.57
C LEU A 96 12.96 26.83 -16.11
N PHE A 97 11.84 27.17 -15.46
CA PHE A 97 10.96 28.27 -15.84
C PHE A 97 10.44 29.00 -14.59
N PRO A 98 11.28 29.81 -13.91
CA PRO A 98 10.81 30.61 -12.79
C PRO A 98 9.72 31.59 -13.27
N PRO A 99 8.67 31.82 -12.47
CA PRO A 99 7.65 32.80 -12.81
C PRO A 99 8.30 34.18 -12.94
N LEU A 100 8.06 34.85 -14.06
CA LEU A 100 8.46 36.24 -14.23
C LEU A 100 7.62 37.07 -13.27
N GLU A 101 8.24 37.56 -12.19
CA GLU A 101 7.64 38.54 -11.29
C GLU A 101 7.28 39.80 -12.09
N GLU A 102 6.03 40.27 -11.96
CA GLU A 102 5.52 41.51 -12.56
C GLU A 102 5.97 42.76 -11.79
#